data_AF-A0A9N9CCW2-F1
#
_entry.id   AF-A0A9N9CCW2-F1
#
_cell.length_a   1.000
_cell.length_b   1.000
_cell.length_c   1.000
_cell.angle_alpha   90.00
_cell.angle_beta   90.00
_cell.angle_gamma   90.00
#
_symmetry.space_group_name_H-M   'P 1'
#
loop_
_entity.id
_entity.type
_entity.pdbx_description
1 polymer ?
#
loop_
_entity_poly.entity_id
_entity_poly.type
_entity_poly.pdbx_seq_one_letter_code
_entity_poly.pdbx_strand_id
1 'polypeptide(L)'
;MTNFQKFFHKGFLIDPISQSVKEINVVILAHKCEPAELPEALQDPKVATILLSELKKDIPALVFQWNDAGFNDVPNMPNCRNGILGQTKAANLVANRAVNWDDTVFTFPNGTAIGRWVGVPDICHSVTRITKISATNPVDVENFDDILRR
;
A
#
# COMPACT_ATOMS: atom_id res chain seq x y z
N MET A 1 -14.01 19.16 11.19
CA MET A 1 -14.89 18.09 11.69
C MET A 1 -15.45 17.38 10.48
N THR A 2 -14.90 16.23 10.11
CA THR A 2 -15.31 15.52 8.88
C THR A 2 -16.38 14.50 9.24
N ASN A 3 -17.60 14.70 8.72
CA ASN A 3 -18.76 13.85 8.92
C ASN A 3 -18.53 12.50 8.21
N PHE A 4 -18.47 11.41 8.98
CA PHE A 4 -18.61 10.06 8.44
C PHE A 4 -20.11 9.78 8.23
N GLN A 5 -20.55 9.80 6.99
CA GLN A 5 -21.90 9.42 6.59
C GLN A 5 -22.10 7.92 6.88
N LYS A 6 -22.97 7.59 7.84
CA LYS A 6 -23.36 6.19 8.12
C LYS A 6 -24.30 5.71 7.02
N PHE A 7 -23.88 4.71 6.25
CA PHE A 7 -24.71 4.07 5.23
C PHE A 7 -25.41 2.84 5.84
N PHE A 8 -26.75 2.86 5.86
CA PHE A 8 -27.58 1.75 6.31
C PHE A 8 -28.01 0.90 5.11
N HIS A 9 -27.78 -0.42 5.16
CA HIS A 9 -28.41 -1.36 4.24
C HIS A 9 -28.84 -2.62 5.01
N LYS A 10 -30.13 -2.97 4.94
CA LYS A 10 -30.74 -4.20 5.53
C LYS A 10 -30.52 -4.42 7.04
N GLY A 11 -30.66 -3.37 7.86
CA GLY A 11 -30.78 -3.53 9.31
C GLY A 11 -29.51 -3.95 10.07
N PHE A 12 -28.37 -4.08 9.39
CA PHE A 12 -27.06 -4.23 10.03
C PHE A 12 -26.27 -2.92 9.94
N LEU A 13 -25.63 -2.52 11.03
CA LEU A 13 -24.60 -1.50 11.00
C LEU A 13 -23.44 -2.07 10.17
N ILE A 14 -23.23 -1.51 8.98
CA ILE A 14 -22.06 -1.87 8.17
C ILE A 14 -20.90 -1.04 8.69
N ASP A 15 -19.89 -1.72 9.22
CA ASP A 15 -18.67 -1.05 9.66
C ASP A 15 -18.03 -0.32 8.48
N PRO A 16 -17.76 1.00 8.57
CA PRO A 16 -17.16 1.78 7.47
C PRO A 16 -15.83 1.20 6.95
N ILE A 17 -15.13 0.50 7.84
CA ILE A 17 -13.89 -0.24 7.62
C ILE A 17 -14.13 -1.40 6.64
N SER A 18 -15.17 -2.21 6.88
CA SER A 18 -15.55 -3.33 6.00
C SER A 18 -16.02 -2.83 4.64
N GLN A 19 -16.68 -1.67 4.59
CA GLN A 19 -17.12 -1.05 3.35
C GLN A 19 -15.93 -0.56 2.50
N SER A 20 -14.92 0.03 3.12
CA SER A 20 -13.71 0.52 2.42
C SER A 20 -12.94 -0.62 1.74
N VAL A 21 -12.80 -1.77 2.42
CA VAL A 21 -12.23 -3.00 1.83
C VAL A 21 -13.08 -3.49 0.68
N LYS A 22 -14.40 -3.55 0.85
CA LYS A 22 -15.31 -3.97 -0.23
C LYS A 22 -15.23 -3.04 -1.44
N GLU A 23 -15.15 -1.73 -1.24
CA GLU A 23 -15.03 -0.76 -2.33
C GLU A 23 -13.72 -0.92 -3.10
N ILE A 24 -12.58 -1.04 -2.41
CA ILE A 24 -11.31 -1.33 -3.06
C ILE A 24 -11.34 -2.68 -3.77
N ASN A 25 -11.83 -3.72 -3.10
CA ASN A 25 -11.92 -5.04 -3.70
C ASN A 25 -12.79 -4.99 -4.95
N VAL A 26 -13.97 -4.37 -4.91
CA VAL A 26 -14.83 -4.22 -6.09
C VAL A 26 -14.13 -3.44 -7.20
N VAL A 27 -13.43 -2.35 -6.88
CA VAL A 27 -12.72 -1.53 -7.87
C VAL A 27 -11.57 -2.31 -8.52
N ILE A 28 -10.80 -3.08 -7.75
CA ILE A 28 -9.68 -3.91 -8.23
C ILE A 28 -10.19 -5.14 -9.01
N LEU A 29 -11.19 -5.84 -8.47
CA LEU A 29 -11.81 -7.03 -9.05
C LEU A 29 -12.60 -6.71 -10.33
N ALA A 30 -13.15 -5.52 -10.46
CA ALA A 30 -13.80 -5.08 -11.71
C ALA A 30 -12.80 -4.89 -12.87
N HIS A 31 -11.51 -4.69 -12.56
CA HIS A 31 -10.44 -4.48 -13.56
C HIS A 31 -9.62 -5.74 -13.85
N LYS A 32 -9.46 -6.65 -12.87
CA LYS A 32 -8.85 -7.97 -13.07
C LYS A 32 -9.95 -9.02 -13.13
N CYS A 33 -10.17 -9.63 -14.30
CA CYS A 33 -11.14 -10.72 -14.49
C CYS A 33 -10.89 -11.99 -13.64
N GLU A 34 -9.90 -12.02 -12.74
CA GLU A 34 -9.67 -13.11 -11.79
C GLU A 34 -9.54 -12.61 -10.33
N PRO A 35 -10.46 -13.00 -9.42
CA PRO A 35 -10.46 -12.59 -8.02
C PRO A 35 -9.35 -13.15 -7.12
N ALA A 36 -8.52 -14.06 -7.63
CA ALA A 36 -7.82 -15.02 -6.78
C ALA A 36 -6.47 -14.53 -6.20
N GLU A 37 -5.96 -13.36 -6.56
CA GLU A 37 -4.63 -12.92 -6.12
C GLU A 37 -4.58 -11.43 -5.73
N LEU A 38 -5.50 -10.98 -4.88
CA LEU A 38 -5.29 -9.70 -4.20
C LEU A 38 -4.10 -9.84 -3.24
N PRO A 39 -3.08 -8.96 -3.30
CA PRO A 39 -2.01 -8.92 -2.31
C PRO A 39 -2.58 -8.91 -0.89
N GLU A 40 -1.94 -9.65 0.02
CA GLU A 40 -2.42 -9.79 1.40
C GLU A 40 -2.58 -8.41 2.08
N ALA A 41 -1.66 -7.49 1.79
CA ALA A 41 -1.71 -6.11 2.29
C ALA A 41 -3.02 -5.38 1.91
N LEU A 42 -3.64 -5.69 0.77
CA LEU A 42 -4.91 -5.06 0.34
C LEU A 42 -6.14 -5.62 1.05
N GLN A 43 -5.99 -6.74 1.76
CA GLN A 43 -7.04 -7.30 2.61
C GLN A 43 -7.11 -6.55 3.96
N ASP A 44 -6.06 -5.81 4.34
CA ASP A 44 -6.07 -4.96 5.54
C ASP A 44 -6.96 -3.72 5.31
N PRO A 45 -8.00 -3.51 6.13
CA PRO A 45 -8.87 -2.36 5.98
C PRO A 45 -8.22 -1.00 6.22
N LYS A 46 -7.12 -0.93 6.98
CA LYS A 46 -6.36 0.32 7.15
C LYS A 46 -5.68 0.70 5.85
N VAL A 47 -5.00 -0.26 5.22
CA VAL A 47 -4.39 -0.10 3.89
C VAL A 47 -5.45 0.32 2.88
N ALA A 48 -6.61 -0.35 2.87
CA ALA A 48 -7.71 0.02 1.99
C ALA A 48 -8.20 1.46 2.22
N THR A 49 -8.37 1.88 3.47
CA THR A 49 -8.81 3.24 3.79
C THR A 49 -7.82 4.30 3.32
N ILE A 50 -6.51 4.05 3.52
CA ILE A 50 -5.44 4.94 3.06
C ILE A 50 -5.48 5.04 1.53
N LEU A 51 -5.52 3.90 0.83
CA LEU A 51 -5.56 3.88 -0.63
C LEU A 51 -6.76 4.64 -1.20
N LEU A 52 -7.96 4.46 -0.63
CA LEU A 52 -9.14 5.22 -1.06
C LEU A 52 -8.96 6.73 -0.87
N SER A 53 -8.31 7.16 0.22
CA SER A 53 -7.99 8.58 0.46
C SER A 53 -7.03 9.13 -0.59
N GLU A 54 -5.97 8.39 -0.90
CA GLU A 54 -4.91 8.87 -1.77
C GLU A 54 -5.29 8.81 -3.26
N LEU A 55 -6.04 7.78 -3.67
CA LEU A 55 -6.57 7.69 -5.04
C LEU A 55 -7.59 8.78 -5.35
N LYS A 56 -8.33 9.28 -4.36
CA LYS A 56 -9.21 10.46 -4.53
C LYS A 56 -8.44 11.73 -4.85
N LYS A 57 -7.15 11.78 -4.53
CA LYS A 57 -6.24 12.90 -4.82
C LYS A 57 -5.46 12.70 -6.11
N ASP A 58 -5.73 11.63 -6.86
CA ASP A 58 -4.99 11.22 -8.05
C ASP A 58 -3.48 10.97 -7.77
N ILE A 59 -3.14 10.60 -6.53
CA ILE A 59 -1.76 10.30 -6.13
C ILE A 59 -1.55 8.79 -6.23
N PRO A 60 -0.54 8.32 -6.99
CA PRO A 60 -0.21 6.90 -7.05
C PRO A 60 0.35 6.41 -5.72
N ALA A 61 -0.02 5.18 -5.36
CA ALA A 61 0.44 4.49 -4.16
C ALA A 61 1.23 3.23 -4.51
N LEU A 62 2.26 2.95 -3.72
CA LEU A 62 2.93 1.66 -3.66
C LEU A 62 2.54 0.96 -2.37
N VAL A 63 2.18 -0.31 -2.49
CA VAL A 63 1.84 -1.19 -1.38
C VAL A 63 2.90 -2.27 -1.30
N PHE A 64 3.62 -2.32 -0.20
CA PHE A 64 4.74 -3.23 0.02
C PHE A 64 4.30 -4.41 0.87
N GLN A 65 4.60 -5.62 0.41
CA GLN A 65 4.58 -6.81 1.25
C GLN A 65 6.00 -7.09 1.74
N TRP A 66 6.32 -6.61 2.94
CA TRP A 66 7.65 -6.77 3.51
C TRP A 66 7.94 -8.21 3.95
N ASN A 67 9.23 -8.56 3.98
CA ASN A 67 9.71 -9.71 4.71
C ASN A 67 10.15 -9.28 6.11
N ASP A 68 9.30 -9.49 7.11
CA ASP A 68 9.58 -9.09 8.49
C ASP A 68 10.85 -9.72 9.06
N ALA A 69 11.22 -10.92 8.60
CA ALA A 69 12.46 -11.56 9.01
C ALA A 69 13.70 -10.74 8.61
N GLY A 70 13.63 -10.01 7.49
CA GLY A 70 14.73 -9.15 7.01
C GLY A 70 14.93 -7.87 7.82
N PHE A 71 13.99 -7.50 8.71
CA PHE A 71 14.09 -6.33 9.61
C PHE A 71 14.17 -6.71 11.08
N ASN A 72 14.05 -8.00 11.42
CA ASN A 72 14.06 -8.51 12.79
C ASN A 72 15.08 -9.65 12.96
N ASP A 73 16.13 -9.64 12.14
CA ASP A 73 17.18 -10.65 12.13
C ASP A 73 18.13 -10.52 13.34
N VAL A 74 18.23 -9.32 13.93
CA VAL A 74 19.01 -9.06 15.14
C VAL A 74 18.08 -8.80 16.34
N PRO A 75 18.02 -9.70 17.35
CA PRO A 75 17.06 -9.59 18.47
C PRO A 75 17.14 -8.28 19.27
N ASN A 76 18.34 -7.71 19.39
CA ASN A 76 18.57 -6.50 20.19
C ASN A 76 18.27 -5.19 19.43
N MET A 77 17.92 -5.28 18.14
CA MET A 77 17.62 -4.14 17.27
C MET A 77 16.43 -4.46 16.36
N PRO A 78 15.22 -4.65 16.91
CA PRO A 78 14.04 -4.98 16.13
C PRO A 78 13.68 -3.84 15.16
N ASN A 79 13.02 -4.21 14.05
CA ASN A 79 12.62 -3.32 12.94
C ASN A 79 13.77 -2.65 12.18
N CYS A 80 15.02 -3.03 12.46
CA CYS A 80 16.21 -2.52 11.79
C CYS A 80 16.89 -3.67 11.06
N ARG A 81 17.04 -3.52 9.74
CA ARG A 81 17.77 -4.48 8.94
C ARG A 81 19.20 -4.67 9.44
N ASN A 82 19.64 -5.92 9.58
CA ASN A 82 21.00 -6.26 10.03
C ASN A 82 21.36 -5.62 11.38
N GLY A 83 20.36 -5.23 12.17
CA GLY A 83 20.55 -4.46 13.41
C GLY A 83 21.15 -3.06 13.22
N ILE A 84 21.14 -2.51 12.01
CA ILE A 84 21.69 -1.18 11.73
C ILE A 84 20.62 -0.12 12.00
N LEU A 85 20.87 0.72 13.01
CA LEU A 85 19.97 1.81 13.37
C LEU A 85 19.66 2.70 12.17
N GLY A 86 18.38 2.94 11.92
CA GLY A 86 17.91 3.77 10.81
C GLY A 86 17.69 3.03 9.50
N GLN A 87 18.00 1.74 9.40
CA GLN A 87 17.61 0.90 8.25
C GLN A 87 16.24 0.25 8.46
N THR A 88 15.19 1.08 8.60
CA THR A 88 13.80 0.63 8.77
C THR A 88 13.08 0.50 7.42
N LYS A 89 11.89 -0.12 7.41
CA LYS A 89 11.03 -0.28 6.21
C LYS A 89 10.84 1.01 5.42
N ALA A 90 10.61 2.12 6.12
CA ALA A 90 10.34 3.42 5.50
C ALA A 90 11.59 4.24 5.17
N ALA A 91 12.74 3.98 5.78
CA ALA A 91 13.87 4.93 5.79
C ALA A 91 14.34 5.31 4.38
N ASN A 92 14.52 4.33 3.50
CA ASN A 92 14.97 4.57 2.12
C ASN A 92 13.90 5.27 1.28
N LEU A 93 12.63 4.88 1.44
CA LEU A 93 11.52 5.47 0.69
C LEU A 93 11.29 6.93 1.10
N VAL A 94 11.30 7.22 2.41
CA VAL A 94 11.16 8.58 2.95
C VAL A 94 12.35 9.47 2.58
N ALA A 95 13.58 8.95 2.61
CA ALA A 95 14.76 9.66 2.10
C ALA A 95 14.60 10.04 0.61
N ASN A 96 13.88 9.22 -0.15
CA ASN A 96 13.49 9.48 -1.53
C ASN A 96 12.16 10.26 -1.68
N ARG A 97 11.67 10.92 -0.63
CA ARG A 97 10.46 11.78 -0.63
C ARG A 97 9.13 11.03 -0.76
N ALA A 98 9.09 9.75 -0.43
CA ALA A 98 7.82 9.06 -0.21
C ALA A 98 7.14 9.58 1.06
N VAL A 99 5.82 9.69 1.03
CA VAL A 99 4.99 9.81 2.23
C VAL A 99 4.71 8.41 2.74
N ASN A 100 5.09 8.14 3.98
CA ASN A 100 4.81 6.89 4.67
C ASN A 100 3.50 7.00 5.45
N TRP A 101 2.54 6.10 5.18
CA TRP A 101 1.25 6.10 5.89
C TRP A 101 1.18 5.11 7.05
N ASP A 102 1.77 3.92 6.90
CA ASP A 102 1.69 2.84 7.90
C ASP A 102 2.82 1.78 7.76
N ASP A 103 3.96 2.18 7.21
CA ASP A 103 5.06 1.31 6.78
C ASP A 103 4.69 0.30 5.68
N THR A 104 3.45 0.23 5.21
CA THR A 104 2.98 -0.68 4.14
C THR A 104 2.61 0.10 2.89
N VAL A 105 1.93 1.25 3.06
CA VAL A 105 1.50 2.14 1.97
C VAL A 105 2.38 3.37 1.90
N PHE A 106 2.94 3.59 0.72
CA PHE A 106 3.76 4.76 0.42
C PHE A 106 3.21 5.50 -0.79
N THR A 107 3.05 6.83 -0.68
CA THR A 107 2.67 7.66 -1.83
C THR A 107 3.81 8.56 -2.28
N PHE A 108 3.79 8.91 -3.56
CA PHE A 108 4.81 9.74 -4.18
C PHE A 108 4.14 10.97 -4.81
N PRO A 109 3.82 12.00 -4.01
CA PRO A 109 3.20 13.23 -4.52
C PRO A 109 4.02 13.87 -5.64
N ASN A 110 5.34 13.69 -5.60
CA ASN A 110 6.27 14.07 -6.65
C ASN A 110 6.73 12.80 -7.37
N GLY A 111 5.98 12.36 -8.38
CA GLY A 111 6.11 11.04 -9.05
C GLY A 111 7.50 10.68 -9.63
N THR A 112 8.44 11.61 -9.67
CA THR A 112 9.86 11.40 -10.03
C THR A 112 10.65 10.55 -9.02
N ALA A 113 10.11 10.29 -7.83
CA ALA A 113 10.79 9.62 -6.73
C ALA A 113 10.74 8.07 -6.77
N ILE A 114 9.78 7.48 -7.49
CA ILE A 114 9.55 6.01 -7.50
C ILE A 114 10.76 5.24 -8.07
N GLY A 115 11.48 5.81 -9.03
CA GLY A 115 12.56 5.13 -9.75
C GLY A 115 13.94 5.11 -9.06
N ARG A 116 14.09 5.72 -7.88
CA ARG A 116 15.40 5.84 -7.17
C ARG A 116 15.58 4.89 -6.01
N TRP A 117 14.54 4.15 -5.65
CA TRP A 117 14.66 3.12 -4.63
C TRP A 117 15.39 1.91 -5.22
N VAL A 118 16.49 1.52 -4.57
CA VAL A 118 17.25 0.30 -4.87
C VAL A 118 16.87 -0.68 -3.77
N GLY A 119 15.94 -1.59 -4.09
CA GLY A 119 15.58 -2.67 -3.22
C GLY A 119 16.74 -3.65 -3.12
N VAL A 120 17.13 -4.03 -1.92
CA VAL A 120 18.03 -5.19 -1.81
C VAL A 120 17.14 -6.43 -1.82
N PRO A 121 17.55 -7.53 -2.48
CA PRO A 121 16.85 -8.79 -2.37
C PRO A 121 16.62 -9.19 -0.90
N ASP A 122 15.54 -9.95 -0.68
CA ASP A 122 15.15 -10.61 0.59
C ASP A 122 14.43 -9.75 1.65
N ILE A 123 14.26 -8.44 1.48
CA ILE A 123 13.53 -7.59 2.45
C ILE A 123 12.07 -7.32 2.08
N CYS A 124 11.66 -7.62 0.85
CA CYS A 124 10.30 -7.41 0.37
C CYS A 124 9.91 -8.54 -0.60
N HIS A 125 8.74 -9.13 -0.37
CA HIS A 125 8.21 -10.23 -1.17
C HIS A 125 7.55 -9.73 -2.46
N SER A 126 6.84 -8.62 -2.39
CA SER A 126 6.20 -8.00 -3.54
C SER A 126 5.91 -6.53 -3.32
N VAL A 127 5.82 -5.78 -4.43
CA VAL A 127 5.39 -4.40 -4.49
C VAL A 127 4.27 -4.29 -5.50
N THR A 128 3.15 -3.74 -5.08
CA THR A 128 2.02 -3.46 -5.97
C THR A 128 1.88 -1.96 -6.16
N ARG A 129 1.83 -1.50 -7.40
CA ARG A 129 1.51 -0.10 -7.70
C ARG A 129 0.03 0.04 -8.01
N ILE A 130 -0.59 1.02 -7.36
CA ILE A 130 -2.00 1.33 -7.51
C ILE A 130 -2.10 2.77 -8.01
N THR A 131 -2.71 2.95 -9.19
CA THR A 131 -2.87 4.28 -9.81
C THR A 131 -4.30 4.50 -10.26
N LYS A 132 -4.72 5.76 -10.38
CA LYS A 132 -6.00 6.09 -10.98
C LYS A 132 -5.81 6.38 -12.47
N ILE A 133 -6.57 5.69 -13.32
CA ILE A 133 -6.44 5.73 -14.79
C ILE A 133 -7.33 6.82 -15.39
N SER A 134 -8.50 7.12 -14.79
CA SER A 134 -9.39 8.14 -15.32
C SER A 134 -10.28 8.82 -14.28
N ALA A 135 -10.91 9.93 -14.69
CA ALA A 135 -11.84 10.71 -13.87
C ALA A 135 -13.08 9.91 -13.41
N THR A 136 -13.40 8.78 -14.05
CA THR A 136 -14.57 7.93 -13.71
C THR A 136 -14.23 6.77 -12.76
N ASN A 137 -13.09 6.83 -12.06
CA ASN A 137 -12.60 5.84 -11.08
C ASN A 137 -12.10 4.46 -11.57
N PRO A 138 -11.64 4.24 -12.81
CA PRO A 138 -10.86 3.05 -13.08
C PRO A 138 -9.51 3.16 -12.36
N VAL A 139 -9.21 2.17 -11.51
CA VAL A 139 -7.95 2.04 -10.78
C VAL A 139 -7.14 0.95 -11.46
N ASP A 140 -5.89 1.25 -11.77
CA ASP A 140 -4.92 0.26 -12.21
C ASP A 140 -4.25 -0.39 -11.02
N VAL A 141 -4.01 -1.69 -11.12
CA VAL A 141 -3.24 -2.46 -10.15
C VAL A 141 -2.24 -3.30 -10.90
N GLU A 142 -0.99 -2.87 -10.87
CA GLU A 142 0.12 -3.55 -11.52
C GLU A 142 1.06 -4.19 -10.50
N ASN A 143 1.61 -5.35 -10.87
CA ASN A 143 2.78 -5.88 -10.20
C ASN A 143 3.95 -4.95 -10.50
N PHE A 144 4.66 -4.54 -9.46
CA PHE A 144 5.77 -3.60 -9.54
C PHE A 144 7.08 -4.19 -8.98
N ASP A 145 7.19 -5.52 -8.94
CA ASP A 145 8.32 -6.25 -8.35
C ASP A 145 9.65 -6.02 -9.09
N ASP A 146 9.63 -5.49 -10.31
CA ASP A 146 10.84 -5.16 -11.06
C ASP A 146 11.70 -4.12 -10.34
N ILE A 147 11.14 -3.31 -9.42
CA ILE A 147 11.95 -2.40 -8.59
C ILE A 147 12.76 -3.12 -7.51
N LEU A 148 12.42 -4.38 -7.20
CA LEU A 148 13.13 -5.22 -6.23
C LEU A 148 14.39 -5.86 -6.84
N ARG A 149 14.55 -5.81 -8.16
CA ARG A 149 15.64 -6.48 -8.91
C ARG A 149 16.71 -5.52 -9.45
N ARG A 150 16.55 -4.21 -9.24
CA ARG A 150 17.46 -3.16 -9.73
C ARG A 150 18.57 -2.87 -8.74
#